data_AF-A0A377GPF8-F1
#
_entry.id   AF-A0A377GPF8-F1
#
_cell.length_a   1.000
_cell.length_b   1.000
_cell.length_c   1.000
_cell.angle_alpha   90.00
_cell.angle_beta   90.00
_cell.angle_gamma   90.00
#
_symmetry.space_group_name_H-M   'P 1'
#
loop_
_entity.id
_entity.type
_entity.pdbx_description
1 polymer ?
#
loop_
_entity_poly.entity_id
_entity_poly.type
_entity_poly.pdbx_seq_one_letter_code
_entity_poly.pdbx_strand_id
1 'polypeptide(L)'
;MLRNNIGRPHKELTLPRLKRQLSIFYTGPDGRLTSDDPDAYKGEERVAYQDALISQCPWTGYADRILKERNKQKKPNFFSVTEKEEAENEAPALTPQ
;
A
#
# COMPACT_ATOMS: atom_id res chain seq x y z
N MET A 1 31.73 39.55 15.53
CA MET A 1 30.63 38.64 15.92
C MET A 1 30.09 37.96 14.67
N LEU A 2 30.60 36.77 14.35
CA LEU A 2 30.08 35.95 13.23
C LEU A 2 28.96 35.06 13.77
N ARG A 3 27.75 35.16 13.19
CA ARG A 3 26.58 34.37 13.59
C ARG A 3 26.68 32.97 12.98
N ASN A 4 26.74 31.95 13.84
CA ASN A 4 26.62 30.55 13.47
C ASN A 4 25.18 30.27 12.99
N ASN A 5 25.01 30.04 11.69
CA ASN A 5 23.77 29.49 11.14
C ASN A 5 23.75 27.97 11.37
N ILE A 6 23.33 27.52 12.55
CA ILE A 6 23.05 26.12 12.84
C ILE A 6 21.54 25.94 12.81
N GLY A 7 21.03 25.00 12.02
CA GLY A 7 19.66 24.49 12.22
C GLY A 7 18.80 24.29 10.98
N ARG A 8 19.34 23.85 9.84
CA ARG A 8 18.50 23.04 8.94
C ARG A 8 18.86 21.57 9.19
N PRO A 9 17.90 20.73 9.63
CA PRO A 9 18.12 19.30 9.51
C PRO A 9 18.31 19.05 8.02
N HIS A 10 19.51 18.63 7.63
CA HIS A 10 19.75 18.08 6.31
C HIS A 10 18.73 16.96 6.16
N LYS A 11 17.71 17.16 5.31
CA LYS A 11 16.96 16.05 4.75
C LYS A 11 18.02 15.17 4.11
N GLU A 12 18.37 14.07 4.76
CA GLU A 12 19.18 13.03 4.14
C GLU A 12 18.43 12.66 2.86
N LEU A 13 18.92 13.16 1.74
CA LEU A 13 18.51 12.71 0.44
C LEU A 13 19.01 11.28 0.38
N THR A 14 18.14 10.34 0.77
CA THR A 14 18.38 8.91 0.58
C THR A 14 18.82 8.74 -0.86
N LEU A 15 20.08 8.33 -1.05
CA LEU A 15 20.64 8.04 -2.35
C LEU A 15 19.62 7.18 -3.13
N PRO A 16 19.44 7.40 -4.44
CA PRO A 16 18.63 6.52 -5.27
C PRO A 16 19.31 5.15 -5.31
N ARG A 17 19.10 4.36 -4.25
CA ARG A 17 19.40 2.95 -4.22
C ARG A 17 18.30 2.34 -5.05
N LEU A 18 18.69 1.67 -6.14
CA LEU A 18 17.80 0.72 -6.80
C LEU A 18 17.36 -0.25 -5.69
N LYS A 19 16.15 -0.06 -5.15
CA LYS A 19 15.58 -0.95 -4.13
C LYS A 19 15.40 -2.29 -4.83
N ARG A 20 16.41 -3.14 -4.65
CA ARG A 20 16.50 -4.42 -5.35
C ARG A 20 15.25 -5.22 -4.99
N GLN A 21 14.45 -5.53 -6.01
CA GLN A 21 13.42 -6.57 -5.94
C GLN A 21 14.13 -7.93 -6.05
N LEU A 22 15.03 -8.21 -5.10
CA LEU A 22 15.63 -9.51 -4.95
C LEU A 22 14.77 -10.33 -4.00
N SER A 23 14.83 -11.65 -4.14
CA SER A 23 14.32 -12.59 -3.15
C SER A 23 14.93 -12.25 -1.79
N ILE A 24 14.09 -11.76 -0.88
CA ILE A 24 14.47 -11.40 0.48
C ILE A 24 14.07 -12.58 1.36
N PHE A 25 15.02 -13.05 2.15
CA PHE A 25 14.72 -13.99 3.22
C PHE A 25 14.27 -13.22 4.45
N TYR A 26 13.16 -13.64 5.05
CA TYR A 26 12.62 -13.11 6.30
C TYR A 26 12.03 -14.25 7.11
N THR A 27 11.93 -14.06 8.42
CA THR A 27 11.26 -15.02 9.29
C THR A 27 9.75 -14.81 9.19
N GLY A 28 9.01 -15.85 8.77
CA GLY A 28 7.55 -15.84 8.71
C GLY A 28 6.90 -15.87 10.09
N PRO A 29 5.57 -15.69 10.17
CA PRO A 29 4.81 -15.77 11.42
C PRO A 29 4.85 -17.16 12.06
N ASP A 30 5.17 -18.20 11.30
CA ASP A 30 5.40 -19.57 11.77
C ASP A 30 6.80 -19.77 12.40
N GLY A 31 7.64 -18.73 12.41
CA GLY A 31 9.00 -18.76 12.93
C GLY A 31 10.01 -19.39 11.98
N ARG A 32 9.61 -19.78 10.76
CA ARG A 32 10.52 -20.36 9.76
C ARG A 32 11.12 -19.28 8.87
N LEU A 33 12.34 -19.52 8.41
CA LEU A 33 12.96 -18.67 7.38
C LEU A 33 12.30 -18.97 6.04
N THR A 34 11.74 -17.96 5.40
CA THR A 34 11.10 -18.05 4.08
C THR A 34 11.63 -16.96 3.16
N SER A 35 11.50 -17.18 1.85
CA SER A 35 11.66 -16.15 0.81
C SER A 35 10.38 -15.98 -0.02
N ASP A 36 9.26 -16.49 0.47
CA ASP A 36 7.99 -16.49 -0.24
C ASP A 36 7.43 -15.07 -0.36
N ASP A 37 6.73 -14.81 -1.46
CA ASP A 37 6.02 -13.55 -1.65
C ASP A 37 4.83 -13.48 -0.67
N PRO A 38 4.77 -12.50 0.25
CA PRO A 38 3.63 -12.34 1.15
C PRO A 38 2.28 -12.26 0.42
N ASP A 39 2.27 -11.79 -0.83
CA ASP A 39 1.05 -11.67 -1.64
C ASP A 39 0.54 -13.00 -2.20
N ALA A 40 1.32 -14.08 -2.10
CA ALA A 40 0.86 -15.43 -2.44
C ALA A 40 -0.15 -16.00 -1.42
N TYR A 41 -0.11 -15.51 -0.18
CA TYR A 41 -1.03 -15.90 0.88
C TYR A 41 -2.36 -15.15 0.79
N LYS A 42 -3.36 -15.58 1.58
CA LYS A 42 -4.70 -14.99 1.57
C LYS A 42 -5.15 -14.59 2.98
N GLY A 43 -6.08 -13.64 3.06
CA GLY A 43 -6.72 -13.23 4.32
C GLY A 43 -5.72 -12.71 5.36
N GLU A 44 -5.90 -13.15 6.61
CA GLU A 44 -5.07 -12.75 7.76
C GLU A 44 -3.63 -13.25 7.66
N GLU A 45 -3.41 -14.41 7.05
CA GLU A 45 -2.09 -14.98 6.84
C GLU A 45 -1.23 -14.03 5.98
N ARG A 46 -1.79 -13.52 4.87
CA ARG A 46 -1.14 -12.49 4.05
C ARG A 46 -0.72 -11.28 4.88
N VAL A 47 -1.59 -10.80 5.76
CA VAL A 47 -1.28 -9.63 6.59
C VAL A 47 -0.13 -9.93 7.55
N ALA A 48 -0.12 -11.10 8.19
CA ALA A 48 0.95 -11.52 9.09
C ALA A 48 2.31 -11.65 8.38
N TYR A 49 2.36 -12.27 7.20
CA TYR A 49 3.59 -12.37 6.40
C TYR A 49 4.06 -11.00 5.90
N GLN A 50 3.14 -10.12 5.48
CA GLN A 50 3.47 -8.75 5.09
C GLN A 50 4.04 -7.95 6.27
N ASP A 51 3.46 -8.07 7.46
CA ASP A 51 3.92 -7.39 8.66
C ASP A 51 5.30 -7.90 9.09
N ALA A 52 5.51 -9.21 9.02
CA ALA A 52 6.81 -9.83 9.26
C ALA A 52 7.88 -9.28 8.30
N LEU A 53 7.60 -9.24 6.99
CA LEU A 53 8.51 -8.69 6.00
C LEU A 53 8.81 -7.21 6.24
N ILE A 54 7.79 -6.39 6.53
CA ILE A 54 7.97 -4.95 6.77
C ILE A 54 8.82 -4.70 8.03
N SER A 55 8.58 -5.46 9.10
CA SER A 55 9.30 -5.29 10.37
C SER A 55 10.80 -5.61 10.23
N GLN A 56 11.13 -6.67 9.48
CA GLN A 56 12.51 -7.14 9.33
C GLN A 56 13.24 -6.46 8.17
N CYS A 57 12.53 -6.09 7.11
CA CYS A 57 13.10 -5.61 5.86
C CYS A 57 12.39 -4.35 5.31
N PRO A 58 12.28 -3.26 6.09
CA PRO A 58 11.55 -2.04 5.70
C PRO A 58 12.19 -1.28 4.52
N TRP A 59 13.47 -1.53 4.23
CA TRP A 59 14.19 -0.87 3.13
C TRP A 59 13.90 -1.47 1.76
N THR A 60 13.14 -2.56 1.69
CA THR A 60 12.92 -3.33 0.45
C THR A 60 11.82 -2.73 -0.41
N GLY A 61 11.85 -3.03 -1.72
CA GLY A 61 10.79 -2.63 -2.65
C GLY A 61 9.44 -3.30 -2.32
N TYR A 62 9.46 -4.50 -1.74
CA TYR A 62 8.27 -5.20 -1.26
C TYR A 62 7.60 -4.43 -0.12
N ALA A 63 8.36 -4.05 0.91
CA ALA A 63 7.83 -3.26 2.03
C ALA A 63 7.20 -1.95 1.54
N ASP A 64 7.88 -1.23 0.63
CA ASP A 64 7.35 -0.01 0.02
C ASP A 64 6.04 -0.25 -0.73
N ARG A 65 5.96 -1.32 -1.53
CA ARG A 65 4.76 -1.66 -2.30
C ARG A 65 3.59 -1.96 -1.37
N ILE A 66 3.80 -2.81 -0.37
CA ILE A 66 2.76 -3.18 0.61
C ILE A 66 2.26 -1.93 1.35
N LEU A 67 3.16 -1.07 1.83
CA LEU A 67 2.77 0.17 2.50
C LEU A 67 1.99 1.11 1.58
N LYS A 68 2.39 1.22 0.30
CA LYS A 68 1.64 2.01 -0.70
C LYS A 68 0.25 1.45 -0.94
N GLU A 69 0.10 0.13 -1.09
CA GLU A 69 -1.20 -0.53 -1.29
C GLU A 69 -2.13 -0.31 -0.09
N ARG A 70 -1.63 -0.51 1.13
CA ARG A 70 -2.39 -0.26 2.37
C ARG A 70 -2.82 1.21 2.49
N ASN A 71 -1.94 2.15 2.15
CA ASN A 71 -2.26 3.58 2.18
C ASN A 71 -3.25 3.98 1.08
N LYS A 72 -3.27 3.31 -0.08
CA LYS A 72 -4.30 3.53 -1.10
C LYS A 72 -5.67 3.06 -0.62
N GLN A 73 -5.75 1.87 -0.02
CA GLN A 73 -7.01 1.33 0.53
C GLN A 73 -7.56 2.18 1.69
N LYS A 74 -6.68 2.75 2.53
CA LYS A 74 -7.08 3.59 3.66
C LYS A 74 -7.55 4.99 3.29
N LYS A 75 -7.24 5.49 2.09
CA LYS A 75 -7.75 6.79 1.66
C LYS A 75 -9.20 6.58 1.21
N PRO A 76 -10.23 7.07 1.95
CA PRO A 76 -11.54 7.19 1.36
C PRO A 76 -11.39 8.08 0.14
N ASN A 77 -11.89 7.63 -1.01
CA ASN A 77 -11.98 8.46 -2.20
C ASN A 77 -12.76 9.73 -1.80
N PHE A 78 -12.03 10.84 -1.61
CA PHE A 78 -12.59 12.12 -1.16
C PHE A 78 -13.55 12.76 -2.19
N PHE A 79 -13.79 12.06 -3.31
CA PHE A 79 -14.74 12.37 -4.36
C PHE A 79 -15.57 11.12 -4.71
N SER A 80 -16.36 10.62 -3.76
CA SER A 80 -17.56 9.83 -4.11
C SER A 80 -18.73 10.80 -4.19
N VAL A 81 -18.90 11.45 -5.35
CA VAL A 81 -20.13 12.20 -5.66
C VAL A 81 -21.29 11.20 -5.55
N THR A 82 -22.22 11.53 -4.66
CA THR A 82 -23.48 10.83 -4.50
C THR A 82 -24.43 11.39 -5.54
N GLU A 83 -24.63 10.71 -6.65
CA GLU A 83 -25.82 10.92 -7.48
C GLU A 83 -26.90 9.99 -6.96
N LYS A 84 -27.72 10.53 -6.04
CA LYS A 84 -29.09 10.09 -5.87
C LYS A 84 -29.90 10.80 -6.95
N GLU A 85 -30.38 10.06 -7.94
CA GLU A 85 -31.63 10.41 -8.64
C GLU A 85 -32.63 9.29 -8.33
N GLU A 86 -33.58 9.62 -7.45
CA GLU A 86 -34.89 8.97 -7.36
C GLU A 86 -35.78 9.47 -8.51
N ALA A 87 -36.83 8.68 -8.80
CA ALA A 87 -37.92 8.88 -9.78
C ALA A 87 -37.55 8.41 -11.20
N GLU A 88 -38.30 7.55 -11.88
CA GLU A 88 -39.72 7.27 -11.78
C GLU A 88 -40.03 5.93 -12.51
N ASN A 89 -41.12 5.29 -12.07
CA ASN A 89 -41.79 4.26 -12.84
C ASN A 89 -42.11 4.80 -14.24
N GLU A 90 -41.71 4.10 -15.30
CA GLU A 90 -42.54 3.98 -16.50
C GLU A 90 -42.08 2.78 -17.32
N ALA A 91 -42.94 1.77 -17.35
CA ALA A 91 -42.81 0.61 -18.21
C ALA A 91 -42.92 1.06 -19.68
N PRO A 92 -42.07 0.56 -20.61
CA PRO A 92 -42.32 0.79 -22.01
C PRO A 92 -43.42 -0.17 -22.47
N ALA A 93 -44.65 0.35 -22.57
CA ALA A 93 -45.68 -0.24 -23.39
C ALA A 93 -45.59 0.33 -24.81
N LEU A 94 -45.71 -0.58 -25.81
CA LEU A 94 -45.96 -0.39 -27.25
C LEU A 94 -44.69 -0.10 -28.10
N THR A 95 -44.34 -0.84 -29.16
CA THR A 95 -45.11 -1.70 -30.10
C THR A 95 -44.18 -2.70 -30.84
N PRO A 96 -44.71 -3.81 -31.37
CA PRO A 96 -44.45 -4.10 -32.79
C PRO A 96 -45.73 -4.36 -33.61
N GLN A 97 -45.74 -3.77 -34.81
CA GLN A 97 -46.55 -4.01 -36.02
C GLN A 97 -48.08 -3.81 -35.97
#